data_AF-A0A8J6DG70-F1
#
_entry.id   AF-A0A8J6DG70-F1
#
_cell.length_a   1.000
_cell.length_b   1.000
_cell.length_c   1.000
_cell.angle_alpha   90.00
_cell.angle_beta   90.00
_cell.angle_gamma   90.00
#
_symmetry.space_group_name_H-M   'P 1'
#
loop_
_entity.id
_entity.type
_entity.pdbx_description
1 polymer ?
#
loop_
_entity_poly.entity_id
_entity_poly.type
_entity_poly.pdbx_seq_one_letter_code
_entity_poly.pdbx_strand_id
1 'polypeptide(L)' 'AQLDSIGFSIIRKCIHAVETRGINEQGLYRIVGVNSRVQKLLSVLMDPKTASETEMDICAEWEIKTITSALKTYL' A
#
# COMPACT_ATOMS: atom_id res chain seq x y z
N ALA A 1 -3.01 20.16 -4.24
CA ALA A 1 -1.94 19.38 -3.59
C ALA A 1 -1.13 18.73 -4.70
N GLN A 2 0.19 18.96 -4.74
CA GLN A 2 1.07 18.32 -5.72
C GLN A 2 1.55 17.02 -5.10
N LEU A 3 1.31 15.87 -5.75
CA LEU A 3 1.85 14.58 -5.30
C LEU A 3 3.39 14.67 -5.33
N ASP A 4 4.01 14.44 -4.18
CA ASP A 4 5.46 14.34 -4.06
C ASP A 4 5.95 12.94 -4.48
N SER A 5 7.27 12.77 -4.55
CA SER A 5 7.90 11.50 -4.94
C SER A 5 7.49 10.33 -4.03
N ILE A 6 7.25 10.61 -2.74
CA ILE A 6 6.79 9.63 -1.76
C ILE A 6 5.38 9.17 -2.15
N GLY A 7 4.46 10.09 -2.40
CA GLY A 7 3.10 9.75 -2.83
C GLY A 7 3.03 8.87 -4.08
N PHE A 8 3.83 9.20 -5.10
CA PHE A 8 3.93 8.35 -6.29
C PHE A 8 4.51 6.97 -5.98
N SER A 9 5.46 6.87 -5.05
CA SER A 9 6.02 5.58 -4.60
C SER A 9 4.96 4.72 -3.92
N ILE A 10 4.17 5.30 -3.01
CA ILE A 10 3.08 4.62 -2.30
C ILE A 10 2.07 4.03 -3.29
N ILE A 11 1.59 4.85 -4.23
CA ILE A 11 0.59 4.42 -5.21
C ILE A 11 1.13 3.27 -6.05
N ARG A 12 2.36 3.40 -6.60
CA ARG A 12 2.97 2.36 -7.43
C ARG A 12 3.17 1.05 -6.65
N LYS A 13 3.70 1.11 -5.43
CA LYS A 13 3.93 -0.08 -4.59
C LYS A 13 2.62 -0.80 -4.25
N CYS A 14 1.57 -0.05 -3.90
CA CYS A 14 0.26 -0.62 -3.61
C CYS A 14 -0.37 -1.28 -4.84
N ILE A 15 -0.34 -0.62 -6.00
CA ILE A 15 -0.89 -1.16 -7.25
C ILE A 15 -0.13 -2.42 -7.65
N HIS A 16 1.21 -2.38 -7.65
CA HIS A 16 2.04 -3.52 -8.01
C HIS A 16 1.75 -4.75 -7.13
N ALA A 17 1.64 -4.56 -5.81
CA ALA A 17 1.29 -5.65 -4.90
C ALA A 17 -0.12 -6.21 -5.17
N VAL A 18 -1.09 -5.37 -5.56
CA VAL A 18 -2.43 -5.83 -5.91
C VAL A 18 -2.43 -6.61 -7.23
N GLU A 19 -1.72 -6.14 -8.24
CA GLU A 19 -1.64 -6.80 -9.56
C GLU A 19 -0.94 -8.16 -9.49
N THR A 20 0.14 -8.27 -8.72
CA THR A 20 0.96 -9.50 -8.65
C THR A 20 0.34 -10.61 -7.81
N ARG A 21 -0.36 -10.26 -6.71
CA ARG A 21 -0.85 -11.26 -5.74
C ARG A 21 -2.30 -11.08 -5.29
N GLY A 22 -2.92 -9.95 -5.62
CA GLY A 22 -4.28 -9.61 -5.18
C GLY A 22 -5.36 -9.73 -6.25
N ILE A 23 -5.01 -9.99 -7.52
CA ILE A 23 -5.95 -9.90 -8.64
C ILE A 23 -7.13 -10.87 -8.54
N ASN A 24 -6.93 -12.00 -7.84
CA ASN A 24 -7.97 -13.03 -7.64
C ASN A 24 -8.72 -12.88 -6.30
N GLU A 25 -8.43 -11.85 -5.49
CA GLU A 25 -9.12 -11.61 -4.22
C GLU A 25 -10.56 -11.15 -4.44
N GLN A 26 -11.50 -11.82 -3.77
CA GLN A 26 -12.91 -11.47 -3.90
C GLN A 26 -13.23 -10.17 -3.15
N GLY A 27 -13.92 -9.26 -3.84
CA GLY A 27 -14.26 -7.96 -3.26
C GLY A 27 -13.04 -7.07 -3.04
N LEU A 28 -12.02 -7.19 -3.90
CA LEU A 28 -10.88 -6.26 -3.98
C LEU A 28 -11.37 -4.80 -3.95
N TYR A 29 -10.73 -3.97 -3.13
CA TYR A 29 -11.14 -2.59 -2.81
C TYR A 29 -12.50 -2.40 -2.11
N ARG A 30 -13.37 -3.42 -2.04
CA ARG A 30 -14.62 -3.41 -1.28
C ARG A 30 -14.41 -3.83 0.16
N ILE A 31 -13.68 -4.92 0.38
CA ILE A 31 -13.40 -5.45 1.73
C ILE A 31 -12.37 -4.55 2.43
N VAL A 32 -12.66 -4.20 3.68
CA VAL A 32 -11.83 -3.28 4.47
C VAL A 32 -10.78 -4.05 5.26
N GLY A 33 -9.53 -3.59 5.23
CA GLY A 33 -8.45 -4.11 6.06
C GLY A 33 -8.55 -3.69 7.54
N VAL A 34 -7.80 -4.36 8.40
CA VAL A 34 -7.76 -4.04 9.83
C VAL A 34 -7.11 -2.67 10.03
N ASN A 35 -7.82 -1.72 10.65
CA ASN A 35 -7.39 -0.32 10.74
C ASN A 35 -5.97 -0.16 11.31
N SER A 36 -5.63 -0.87 12.40
CA SER A 36 -4.29 -0.81 13.00
C SER A 36 -3.18 -1.26 12.04
N ARG A 37 -3.45 -2.26 11.19
CA ARG A 37 -2.53 -2.72 10.15
C ARG A 37 -2.42 -1.71 9.01
N VAL A 38 -3.54 -1.08 8.62
CA VAL A 38 -3.57 -0.03 7.59
C VAL A 38 -2.72 1.16 8.02
N GLN A 39 -2.90 1.65 9.24
CA GLN A 39 -2.12 2.78 9.78
C GLN A 39 -0.63 2.43 9.92
N LYS A 40 -0.32 1.19 10.35
CA LYS A 40 1.08 0.72 10.42
C LYS A 40 1.72 0.67 9.03
N LEU A 41 1.02 0.15 8.02
CA LEU A 41 1.53 0.10 6.65
C LEU A 41 1.74 1.51 6.08
N LEU A 42 0.78 2.42 6.27
CA LEU A 42 0.92 3.82 5.84
C LEU A 42 2.13 4.50 6.48
N SER A 43 2.33 4.32 7.78
CA SER A 43 3.50 4.86 8.49
C SER A 43 4.81 4.34 7.89
N VAL A 44 4.89 3.03 7.61
CA VAL A 44 6.05 2.41 6.96
C VAL A 44 6.28 2.95 5.54
N LEU A 45 5.22 3.18 4.76
CA LEU A 45 5.30 3.65 3.38
C LEU A 45 5.63 5.14 3.25
N MET A 46 5.31 5.94 4.28
CA MET A 46 5.56 7.37 4.34
C MET A 46 6.94 7.72 4.93
N ASP A 47 7.64 6.75 5.54
CA ASP A 47 8.96 6.98 6.11
C ASP A 47 9.98 7.28 4.98
N PRO A 48 10.64 8.46 4.98
CA PRO A 48 11.63 8.80 3.96
C PRO A 48 12.79 7.79 3.87
N LYS A 49 13.08 7.07 4.96
CA LYS A 49 14.14 6.05 5.01
C LYS A 49 13.78 4.82 4.19
N THR A 50 12.52 4.39 4.21
CA THR A 50 12.00 3.27 3.40
C THR A 50 11.61 3.71 1.99
N ALA A 51 11.44 5.01 1.76
CA ALA A 51 11.15 5.59 0.44
C ALA A 51 12.41 5.68 -0.45
N SER A 52 13.60 5.85 0.14
CA SER A 52 14.88 5.94 -0.58
C SER A 52 15.52 4.57 -0.87
N GLU A 53 15.11 3.51 -0.17
CA GLU A 53 15.52 2.15 -0.49
C GLU A 53 14.69 1.65 -1.67
N THR A 54 15.28 1.87 -2.85
CA THR A 54 15.02 1.23 -4.14
C THR A 54 14.27 -0.10 -3.98
N GLU A 55 13.08 -0.20 -4.57
CA GLU A 55 12.43 -1.48 -4.90
C GLU A 55 12.07 -2.42 -3.74
N MET A 56 12.00 -1.97 -2.48
CA MET A 56 11.32 -2.80 -1.47
C MET A 56 9.83 -2.87 -1.77
N ASP A 57 9.42 -3.96 -2.42
CA ASP A 57 8.04 -4.38 -2.62
C ASP A 57 7.31 -4.50 -1.27
N ILE A 58 5.99 -4.29 -1.31
CA ILE A 58 5.17 -4.52 -0.12
C ILE A 58 5.24 -6.01 0.21
N CYS A 59 5.96 -6.32 1.29
CA CYS A 59 6.16 -7.67 1.81
C CYS A 59 4.86 -8.50 1.78
N ALA A 60 4.99 -9.77 1.41
CA ALA A 60 3.88 -10.72 1.30
C ALA A 60 3.10 -10.87 2.62
N GLU A 61 3.69 -10.53 3.76
CA GLU A 61 3.05 -10.53 5.09
C GLU A 61 1.84 -9.57 5.18
N TRP A 62 1.78 -8.52 4.36
CA TRP A 62 0.66 -7.59 4.35
C TRP A 62 -0.52 -8.18 3.59
N GLU A 63 -1.67 -8.33 4.25
CA GLU A 63 -2.91 -8.78 3.58
C GLU A 63 -3.36 -7.80 2.48
N ILE A 64 -3.91 -8.30 1.38
CA ILE A 64 -4.34 -7.46 0.23
C ILE A 64 -5.38 -6.42 0.64
N LYS A 65 -6.37 -6.80 1.45
CA LYS A 65 -7.36 -5.86 2.01
C LYS A 65 -6.72 -4.70 2.77
N THR A 66 -5.59 -4.94 3.45
CA THR A 66 -4.83 -3.89 4.16
C THR A 66 -4.17 -2.93 3.17
N ILE A 67 -3.58 -3.45 2.10
CA ILE A 67 -2.96 -2.64 1.03
C ILE A 67 -4.00 -1.81 0.30
N THR A 68 -5.12 -2.42 -0.10
CA THR A 68 -6.19 -1.68 -0.78
C THR A 68 -6.83 -0.64 0.12
N SER A 69 -6.96 -0.90 1.42
CA SER A 69 -7.41 0.10 2.39
C SER A 69 -6.40 1.22 2.58
N ALA A 70 -5.09 0.91 2.67
CA ALA A 70 -4.04 1.92 2.77
C ALA A 70 -4.03 2.85 1.55
N LEU A 71 -4.13 2.29 0.33
CA LEU A 71 -4.22 3.09 -0.89
C LEU A 71 -5.45 4.02 -0.88
N LYS A 72 -6.62 3.51 -0.48
CA LYS A 72 -7.85 4.32 -0.35
C LYS A 72 -7.78 5.38 0.75
N THR A 73 -7.01 5.13 1.82
CA THR A 73 -6.84 6.09 2.91
C THR A 73 -5.81 7.16 2.58
N TYR A 74 -4.87 6.86 1.69
CA TYR A 74 -3.89 7.81 1.20
C TYR A 74 -4.48 8.82 0.19
N LEU A 75 -5.39 8.34 -0.67
CA LEU A 75 -6.12 9.15 -1.67
C LEU A 75 -7.29 9.90 -1.04
#